data_AF-A0A942F3J2-F1
#
_entry.id   AF-A0A942F3J2-F1
#
_cell.length_a   1.000
_cell.length_b   1.000
_cell.length_c   1.000
_cell.angle_alpha   90.00
_cell.angle_beta   90.00
_cell.angle_gamma   90.00
#
_symmetry.space_group_name_H-M   'P 1'
#
loop_
_entity.id
_entity.type
_entity.pdbx_description
1 polymer ?
#
loop_
_entity_poly.entity_id
_entity_poly.type
_entity_poly.pdbx_seq_one_letter_code
_entity_poly.pdbx_strand_id
1 'polypeptide(L)'
;MENQNAFQFQWNSALGYSVSLFLLINFIYLLLGILTPILYPGNSMKFTEMFGLVFSPRSDKAAFGKTTLEIVGQNSAIMSTKIAIYQMYFGLYCAIAILHFFIVWFGLKCGHSWALWALTASNFAVIFFFILGARYFSQQLTPLYFKDLPPYATIPGLLLPIATVLGWLGLHS
;
A
#
# COMPACT_ATOMS: atom_id res chain seq x y z
N MET A 1 -40.79 -23.79 2.06
CA MET A 1 -39.54 -23.65 2.83
C MET A 1 -38.62 -22.75 2.03
N GLU A 2 -38.20 -21.66 2.68
CA GLU A 2 -37.35 -20.54 2.27
C GLU A 2 -37.00 -20.37 0.78
N ASN A 3 -37.61 -19.35 0.16
CA ASN A 3 -36.96 -18.60 -0.91
C ASN A 3 -35.70 -17.96 -0.32
N GLN A 4 -34.58 -18.67 -0.37
CA GLN A 4 -33.27 -18.04 -0.22
C GLN A 4 -33.11 -17.15 -1.45
N ASN A 5 -33.33 -15.84 -1.28
CA ASN A 5 -32.89 -14.84 -2.24
C ASN A 5 -31.38 -15.02 -2.40
N ALA A 6 -30.97 -15.76 -3.43
CA ALA A 6 -29.56 -15.96 -3.74
C ALA A 6 -28.96 -14.59 -4.00
N PHE A 7 -27.97 -14.20 -3.20
CA PHE A 7 -27.24 -12.97 -3.39
C PHE A 7 -26.69 -12.91 -4.83
N GLN A 8 -27.17 -11.96 -5.63
CA GLN A 8 -26.73 -11.80 -7.02
C GLN A 8 -25.75 -10.63 -7.15
N PHE A 9 -24.48 -10.98 -7.30
CA PHE A 9 -23.42 -10.00 -7.54
C PHE A 9 -23.51 -9.40 -8.94
N GLN A 10 -23.36 -8.07 -9.05
CA GLN A 10 -23.30 -7.34 -10.30
C GLN A 10 -22.10 -6.38 -10.29
N TRP A 11 -21.31 -6.36 -11.37
CA TRP A 11 -20.12 -5.50 -11.46
C TRP A 11 -20.44 -4.01 -11.49
N ASN A 12 -21.60 -3.63 -12.02
CA ASN A 12 -22.04 -2.24 -12.14
C ASN A 12 -22.78 -1.72 -10.88
N SER A 13 -22.84 -2.52 -9.80
CA SER A 13 -23.42 -2.08 -8.52
C SER A 13 -22.37 -1.39 -7.64
N ALA A 14 -22.82 -0.74 -6.57
CA ALA A 14 -21.93 -0.15 -5.56
C ALA A 14 -20.94 -1.20 -5.00
N LEU A 15 -21.40 -2.43 -4.77
CA LEU A 15 -20.53 -3.52 -4.32
C LEU A 15 -19.50 -3.90 -5.39
N GLY A 16 -19.90 -3.96 -6.66
CA GLY A 16 -19.00 -4.23 -7.79
C GLY A 16 -17.88 -3.20 -7.92
N TYR A 17 -18.18 -1.92 -7.74
CA TYR A 17 -17.16 -0.86 -7.67
C TYR A 17 -16.26 -0.99 -6.44
N SER A 18 -16.82 -1.32 -5.26
CA SER A 18 -16.03 -1.57 -4.05
C SER A 18 -15.03 -2.72 -4.24
N VAL A 19 -15.50 -3.86 -4.77
CA VAL A 19 -14.66 -5.01 -5.12
C VAL A 19 -13.54 -4.59 -6.07
N SER A 20 -13.86 -3.81 -7.11
CA SER A 20 -12.87 -3.34 -8.08
C SER A 20 -11.81 -2.43 -7.45
N LEU A 21 -12.21 -1.54 -6.53
CA LEU A 21 -11.28 -0.67 -5.82
C LEU A 21 -10.38 -1.44 -4.86
N PHE A 22 -10.92 -2.41 -4.10
CA PHE A 22 -10.08 -3.27 -3.25
C PHE A 22 -9.11 -4.12 -4.08
N LEU A 23 -9.53 -4.64 -5.23
CA LEU A 23 -8.62 -5.32 -6.16
C LEU A 23 -7.52 -4.38 -6.67
N LEU A 24 -7.85 -3.13 -7.02
CA LEU A 24 -6.87 -2.15 -7.46
C LEU A 24 -5.85 -1.80 -6.36
N ILE A 25 -6.31 -1.59 -5.12
CA ILE A 25 -5.43 -1.36 -3.96
C ILE A 25 -4.50 -2.57 -3.76
N ASN A 26 -5.04 -3.79 -3.79
CA ASN A 26 -4.24 -5.00 -3.65
C ASN A 26 -3.23 -5.16 -4.78
N PHE A 27 -3.62 -4.81 -6.00
CA PHE A 27 -2.76 -4.87 -7.17
C PHE A 27 -1.55 -3.93 -7.01
N ILE A 28 -1.74 -2.74 -6.42
CA ILE A 28 -0.63 -1.83 -6.09
C ILE A 28 0.36 -2.49 -5.12
N TYR A 29 -0.13 -3.11 -4.04
CA TYR A 29 0.75 -3.79 -3.08
C TYR A 29 1.44 -5.02 -3.67
N LEU A 30 0.73 -5.79 -4.48
CA LEU A 30 1.29 -6.95 -5.18
C LEU A 30 2.38 -6.52 -6.16
N LEU A 31 2.15 -5.45 -6.94
CA LEU A 31 3.15 -4.90 -7.84
C LEU A 31 4.40 -4.46 -7.08
N LEU A 32 4.27 -3.77 -5.95
CA LEU A 32 5.43 -3.40 -5.14
C LEU A 32 6.17 -4.64 -4.62
N GLY A 33 5.41 -5.62 -4.13
CA GLY A 33 5.92 -6.90 -3.67
C GLY A 33 6.79 -7.61 -4.70
N ILE A 34 6.28 -7.72 -5.93
CA ILE A 34 6.94 -8.42 -7.05
C ILE A 34 8.05 -7.57 -7.68
N LEU A 35 7.82 -6.27 -7.88
CA LEU A 35 8.76 -5.41 -8.57
C LEU A 35 10.00 -5.13 -7.72
N THR A 36 9.91 -5.17 -6.39
CA THR A 36 11.07 -4.93 -5.52
C THR A 36 12.27 -5.83 -5.86
N PRO A 37 12.21 -7.17 -5.80
CA PRO A 37 13.36 -8.01 -6.17
C PRO A 37 13.88 -7.73 -7.60
N ILE A 38 12.99 -7.35 -8.52
CA ILE A 38 13.32 -7.10 -9.94
C ILE A 38 13.95 -5.73 -10.15
N LEU A 39 13.61 -4.73 -9.32
CA LEU A 39 14.12 -3.36 -9.42
C LEU A 39 15.37 -3.12 -8.58
N TYR A 40 15.68 -4.02 -7.63
CA TYR A 40 16.91 -4.03 -6.82
C TYR A 40 17.97 -5.10 -7.20
N PRO A 41 18.17 -5.53 -8.47
CA PRO A 41 19.26 -6.44 -8.78
C PRO A 41 20.59 -5.69 -8.61
N GLY A 42 21.42 -6.15 -7.67
CA GLY A 42 22.82 -5.75 -7.56
C GLY A 42 23.08 -4.26 -7.38
N ASN A 43 22.77 -3.70 -6.21
CA ASN A 43 23.16 -2.34 -5.81
C ASN A 43 22.69 -1.23 -6.78
N SER A 44 21.65 -1.47 -7.58
CA SER A 44 21.16 -0.50 -8.57
C SER A 44 20.66 0.78 -7.90
N MET A 45 21.43 1.87 -8.04
CA MET A 45 21.12 3.17 -7.44
C MET A 45 19.86 3.84 -8.05
N LYS A 46 19.41 3.39 -9.24
CA LYS A 46 18.30 4.00 -10.00
C LYS A 46 16.96 4.02 -9.25
N PHE A 47 16.61 2.95 -8.53
CA PHE A 47 15.35 2.93 -7.78
C PHE A 47 15.39 3.89 -6.58
N THR A 48 16.57 4.00 -5.95
CA THR A 48 16.81 4.87 -4.81
C THR A 48 16.88 6.35 -5.22
N GLU A 49 17.30 6.65 -6.45
CA GLU A 49 17.15 7.98 -7.05
C GLU A 49 15.69 8.37 -7.27
N MET A 50 14.84 7.41 -7.67
CA MET A 50 13.42 7.68 -7.98
C MET A 50 12.56 7.87 -6.73
N PHE A 51 12.77 7.03 -5.71
CA PHE A 51 11.92 6.99 -4.50
C PHE A 51 12.60 7.54 -3.24
N GLY A 52 13.87 7.96 -3.33
CA GLY A 52 14.63 8.43 -2.17
C GLY A 52 15.16 7.30 -1.30
N LEU A 53 15.75 7.65 -0.16
CA LEU A 53 16.17 6.75 0.91
C LEU A 53 14.99 6.32 1.79
N VAL A 54 14.15 7.26 2.22
CA VAL A 54 13.06 7.02 3.19
C VAL A 54 11.69 7.38 2.60
N PHE A 55 11.49 8.65 2.19
CA PHE A 55 10.20 9.12 1.64
C PHE A 55 10.32 9.64 0.21
N SER A 56 11.27 10.55 -0.03
CA SER A 56 11.52 11.14 -1.33
C SER A 56 12.93 11.73 -1.41
N PRO A 57 13.53 11.84 -2.60
CA PRO A 57 14.85 12.48 -2.74
C PRO A 57 14.90 13.91 -2.18
N ARG A 58 13.77 14.64 -2.25
CA ARG A 58 13.64 16.00 -1.75
C ARG A 58 13.66 16.05 -0.22
N SER A 59 12.80 15.28 0.44
CA SER A 59 12.74 15.22 1.90
C SER A 59 14.04 14.67 2.47
N ASP A 60 14.64 13.69 1.81
CA ASP A 60 15.84 13.05 2.32
C ASP A 60 17.05 13.97 2.19
N LYS A 61 17.15 14.75 1.10
CA LYS A 61 18.17 15.79 0.98
C LYS A 61 18.00 16.87 2.06
N ALA A 62 16.77 17.28 2.36
CA ALA A 62 16.50 18.24 3.42
C ALA A 62 16.85 17.68 4.82
N ALA A 63 16.56 16.41 5.06
CA ALA A 63 16.85 15.72 6.32
C ALA A 63 18.35 15.50 6.56
N PHE A 64 19.08 15.05 5.54
CA PHE A 64 20.46 14.58 5.69
C PHE A 64 21.51 15.55 5.14
N GLY A 65 21.09 16.67 4.53
CA GLY A 65 21.98 17.67 3.92
C GLY A 65 22.74 17.19 2.68
N LYS A 66 22.55 15.92 2.28
CA LYS A 66 23.21 15.25 1.17
C LYS A 66 22.17 14.56 0.31
N THR A 67 22.46 14.44 -0.98
CA THR A 67 21.65 13.63 -1.89
C THR A 67 21.73 12.15 -1.52
N THR A 68 20.72 11.38 -1.89
CA THR A 68 20.69 9.94 -1.61
C THR A 68 21.89 9.21 -2.21
N LEU A 69 22.36 9.63 -3.39
CA LEU A 69 23.55 9.08 -4.04
C LEU A 69 24.83 9.35 -3.26
N GLU A 70 25.00 10.55 -2.69
CA GLU A 70 26.17 10.86 -1.88
C GLU A 70 26.19 10.02 -0.59
N ILE A 71 25.02 9.79 0.02
CA ILE A 71 24.90 8.95 1.22
C ILE A 71 25.25 7.50 0.90
N VAL A 72 24.67 6.94 -0.17
CA VAL A 72 24.93 5.55 -0.58
C VAL A 72 26.36 5.37 -1.08
N GLY A 73 26.92 6.35 -1.80
CA GLY A 73 28.29 6.32 -2.29
C GLY A 73 29.33 6.39 -1.15
N GLN A 74 29.00 7.04 -0.03
CA GLN A 74 29.87 7.08 1.15
C GLN A 74 29.74 5.84 2.03
N ASN A 75 28.58 5.19 2.04
CA ASN A 75 28.36 4.00 2.86
C ASN A 75 27.41 3.01 2.16
N SER A 76 27.99 2.03 1.47
CA SER A 76 27.26 0.97 0.77
C SER A 76 26.44 0.09 1.71
N ALA A 77 26.78 0.00 3.00
CA ALA A 77 26.01 -0.76 3.97
C ALA A 77 24.60 -0.20 4.18
N ILE A 78 24.41 1.13 4.08
CA ILE A 78 23.09 1.77 4.18
C ILE A 78 22.17 1.26 3.07
N MET A 79 22.68 1.15 1.85
CA MET A 79 21.92 0.63 0.72
C MET A 79 21.58 -0.84 0.91
N SER A 80 22.55 -1.66 1.33
CA SER A 80 22.31 -3.08 1.60
C SER A 80 21.27 -3.30 2.70
N THR A 81 21.33 -2.53 3.79
CA THR A 81 20.32 -2.59 4.87
C THR A 81 18.94 -2.16 4.38
N LYS A 82 18.86 -1.08 3.60
CA LYS A 82 17.61 -0.63 2.98
C LYS A 82 17.00 -1.70 2.09
N ILE A 83 17.80 -2.31 1.20
CA ILE A 83 17.34 -3.39 0.31
C ILE A 83 16.84 -4.57 1.14
N ALA A 84 17.59 -5.02 2.14
CA ALA A 84 17.20 -6.15 2.99
C ALA A 84 15.87 -5.88 3.72
N ILE A 85 15.71 -4.70 4.30
CA ILE A 85 14.49 -4.28 5.00
C ILE A 85 13.31 -4.23 4.01
N TYR A 86 13.48 -3.61 2.84
CA TYR A 86 12.42 -3.56 1.83
C TYR A 86 12.06 -4.95 1.32
N GLN A 87 13.03 -5.83 1.07
CA GLN A 87 12.76 -7.20 0.64
C GLN A 87 11.89 -7.95 1.65
N MET A 88 12.15 -7.79 2.96
CA MET A 88 11.33 -8.37 4.02
C MET A 88 9.92 -7.77 4.04
N TYR A 89 9.78 -6.44 4.04
CA TYR A 89 8.48 -5.78 4.05
C TYR A 89 7.64 -6.11 2.80
N PHE A 90 8.25 -6.12 1.63
CA PHE A 90 7.57 -6.39 0.37
C PHE A 90 7.17 -7.87 0.22
N GLY A 91 7.92 -8.80 0.84
CA GLY A 91 7.45 -10.17 1.03
C GLY A 91 6.14 -10.25 1.83
N LEU A 92 6.02 -9.47 2.91
CA LEU A 92 4.78 -9.38 3.69
C LEU A 92 3.64 -8.75 2.88
N TYR A 93 3.92 -7.70 2.09
CA TYR A 93 2.92 -7.11 1.19
C TYR A 93 2.41 -8.11 0.14
N CYS A 94 3.28 -8.95 -0.43
CA CYS A 94 2.86 -10.03 -1.32
C CYS A 94 1.90 -11.00 -0.62
N ALA A 95 2.25 -11.47 0.58
CA ALA A 95 1.41 -12.39 1.34
C ALA A 95 0.03 -11.77 1.68
N ILE A 96 0.03 -10.50 2.13
CA ILE A 96 -1.20 -9.76 2.43
C ILE A 96 -2.03 -9.54 1.17
N ALA A 97 -1.42 -9.18 0.04
CA ALA A 97 -2.13 -8.96 -1.22
C ALA A 97 -2.81 -10.24 -1.72
N ILE A 98 -2.14 -11.40 -1.61
CA ILE A 98 -2.74 -12.70 -1.91
C ILE A 98 -3.92 -12.96 -1.00
N LEU A 99 -3.77 -12.80 0.32
CA LEU A 99 -4.85 -13.01 1.28
C LEU A 99 -6.04 -12.07 0.99
N HIS A 100 -5.78 -10.79 0.76
CA HIS A 100 -6.82 -9.83 0.43
C HIS A 100 -7.53 -10.19 -0.89
N PHE A 101 -6.81 -10.69 -1.90
CA PHE A 101 -7.44 -11.17 -3.13
C PHE A 101 -8.47 -12.28 -2.83
N PHE A 102 -8.12 -13.26 -1.99
CA PHE A 102 -9.06 -14.30 -1.56
C PHE A 102 -10.25 -13.72 -0.79
N ILE A 103 -10.02 -12.80 0.15
CA ILE A 103 -11.11 -12.16 0.92
C ILE A 103 -12.03 -11.35 0.01
N VAL A 104 -11.48 -10.64 -0.98
CA VAL A 104 -12.29 -9.91 -1.96
C VAL A 104 -13.12 -10.89 -2.80
N TRP A 105 -12.48 -11.92 -3.34
CA TRP A 105 -13.10 -12.80 -4.34
C TRP A 105 -14.12 -13.78 -3.75
N PHE A 106 -13.84 -14.33 -2.58
CA PHE A 106 -14.67 -15.34 -1.93
C PHE A 106 -15.49 -14.79 -0.75
N GLY A 107 -15.10 -13.65 -0.19
CA GLY A 107 -15.83 -12.97 0.88
C GLY A 107 -16.71 -11.85 0.35
N LEU A 108 -16.08 -10.72 -0.03
CA LEU A 108 -16.79 -9.47 -0.34
C LEU A 108 -17.69 -9.61 -1.57
N LYS A 109 -17.18 -10.22 -2.65
CA LYS A 109 -17.95 -10.47 -3.88
C LYS A 109 -19.17 -11.37 -3.63
N CYS A 110 -19.14 -12.23 -2.62
CA CYS A 110 -20.25 -13.10 -2.21
C CYS A 110 -21.22 -12.42 -1.23
N GLY A 111 -21.05 -11.12 -0.94
CA GLY A 111 -21.95 -10.37 -0.07
C GLY A 111 -21.65 -10.52 1.43
N HIS A 112 -20.47 -11.03 1.81
CA HIS A 112 -20.14 -11.21 3.23
C HIS A 112 -19.60 -9.91 3.86
N SER A 113 -20.33 -9.36 4.84
CA SER A 113 -19.96 -8.11 5.51
C SER A 113 -18.66 -8.17 6.31
N TRP A 114 -18.30 -9.33 6.86
CA TRP A 114 -17.02 -9.50 7.55
C TRP A 114 -15.83 -9.23 6.63
N ALA A 115 -15.96 -9.52 5.32
CA ALA A 115 -14.90 -9.34 4.34
C ALA A 115 -14.61 -7.85 4.11
N LEU A 116 -15.65 -7.01 4.05
CA LEU A 116 -15.51 -5.55 3.95
C LEU A 116 -14.69 -5.00 5.12
N TRP A 117 -15.03 -5.40 6.34
CA TRP A 117 -14.37 -4.90 7.54
C TRP A 117 -12.95 -5.46 7.70
N ALA A 118 -12.72 -6.73 7.35
CA ALA A 118 -11.39 -7.31 7.34
C ALA A 118 -10.46 -6.57 6.37
N LEU A 119 -10.91 -6.34 5.13
CA LEU A 119 -10.17 -5.57 4.12
C LEU A 119 -9.94 -4.13 4.59
N THR A 120 -10.98 -3.48 5.11
CA THR A 120 -10.90 -2.09 5.55
C THR A 120 -9.92 -1.92 6.71
N ALA A 121 -10.06 -2.74 7.77
CA ALA A 121 -9.20 -2.67 8.95
C ALA A 121 -7.74 -2.98 8.63
N SER A 122 -7.50 -4.01 7.81
CA SER A 122 -6.13 -4.36 7.36
C SER A 122 -5.48 -3.22 6.58
N ASN A 123 -6.17 -2.66 5.58
CA ASN A 123 -5.64 -1.52 4.81
C ASN A 123 -5.48 -0.27 5.67
N PHE A 124 -6.41 -0.01 6.60
CA PHE A 124 -6.30 1.09 7.53
C PHE A 124 -5.07 0.96 8.44
N ALA A 125 -4.75 -0.25 8.91
CA ALA A 125 -3.55 -0.49 9.69
C ALA A 125 -2.28 -0.12 8.92
N VAL A 126 -2.18 -0.49 7.64
CA VAL A 126 -1.06 -0.09 6.77
C VAL A 126 -0.91 1.43 6.70
N ILE A 127 -2.00 2.14 6.43
CA ILE A 127 -2.00 3.61 6.35
C ILE A 127 -1.66 4.23 7.70
N PHE A 128 -2.21 3.70 8.79
CA PHE A 128 -1.97 4.19 10.14
C PHE A 128 -0.49 4.10 10.53
N PHE A 129 0.15 2.94 10.35
CA PHE A 129 1.57 2.78 10.65
C PHE A 129 2.46 3.61 9.71
N PHE A 130 2.05 3.79 8.46
CA PHE A 130 2.73 4.71 7.54
C PHE A 130 2.68 6.16 8.05
N ILE A 131 1.52 6.64 8.51
CA ILE A 131 1.36 7.98 9.10
C ILE A 131 2.22 8.14 10.35
N LEU A 132 2.29 7.13 11.22
CA LEU A 132 3.17 7.18 12.40
C LEU A 132 4.64 7.33 12.01
N GLY A 133 5.11 6.56 11.03
CA GLY A 133 6.47 6.68 10.49
C GLY A 133 6.75 8.05 9.89
N ALA A 134 5.81 8.57 9.08
CA ALA A 134 5.92 9.90 8.47
C ALA A 134 5.94 11.00 9.53
N ARG A 135 5.09 10.91 10.56
CA ARG A 135 5.07 11.85 11.68
C ARG A 135 6.39 11.84 12.44
N TYR A 136 6.91 10.65 12.76
CA TYR A 136 8.19 10.53 13.46
C TYR A 136 9.33 11.15 12.65
N PHE A 137 9.45 10.81 11.37
CA PHE A 137 10.43 11.42 10.47
C PHE A 137 10.27 12.94 10.40
N SER A 138 9.02 13.42 10.29
CA SER A 138 8.73 14.83 10.19
C SER A 138 9.08 15.63 11.44
N GLN A 139 8.95 15.02 12.61
CA GLN A 139 9.27 15.65 13.90
C GLN A 139 10.77 15.69 14.17
N GLN A 140 11.51 14.67 13.73
CA GLN A 140 12.93 14.52 14.06
C GLN A 140 13.87 15.09 13.00
N LEU A 141 13.46 15.12 11.73
CA LEU A 141 14.38 15.38 10.61
C LEU A 141 13.95 16.58 9.77
N THR A 142 12.78 16.54 9.14
CA THR A 142 12.31 17.64 8.29
C THR A 142 10.80 17.57 8.06
N PRO A 143 10.07 18.70 7.98
CA PRO A 143 8.66 18.71 7.62
C PRO A 143 8.38 17.95 6.33
N LEU A 144 7.44 16.99 6.40
CA LEU A 144 6.93 16.26 5.24
C LEU A 144 5.66 16.93 4.70
N TYR A 145 5.55 16.98 3.38
CA TYR A 145 4.38 17.47 2.68
C TYR A 145 3.73 16.35 1.88
N PHE A 146 2.46 16.53 1.50
CA PHE A 146 1.74 15.53 0.72
C PHE A 146 2.46 15.09 -0.57
N LYS A 147 3.18 16.01 -1.21
CA LYS A 147 3.98 15.74 -2.43
C LYS A 147 5.24 14.91 -2.20
N ASP A 148 5.68 14.76 -0.95
CA ASP A 148 6.83 13.91 -0.58
C ASP A 148 6.38 12.48 -0.27
N LEU A 149 5.08 12.25 -0.18
CA LEU A 149 4.56 10.94 0.14
C LEU A 149 4.62 10.05 -1.11
N PRO A 150 5.13 8.82 -0.99
CA PRO A 150 5.18 7.88 -2.09
C PRO A 150 3.77 7.55 -2.62
N PRO A 151 3.62 7.38 -3.96
CA PRO A 151 2.34 7.05 -4.60
C PRO A 151 1.66 5.80 -4.02
N TYR A 152 2.45 4.82 -3.58
CA TYR A 152 1.93 3.58 -3.00
C TYR A 152 1.27 3.75 -1.63
N ALA A 153 1.50 4.85 -0.94
CA ALA A 153 0.81 5.16 0.32
C ALA A 153 -0.37 6.09 0.08
N THR A 154 -0.20 7.10 -0.79
CA THR A 154 -1.24 8.10 -1.07
C THR A 154 -2.41 7.55 -1.86
N ILE A 155 -2.16 6.75 -2.91
CA ILE A 155 -3.23 6.22 -3.76
C ILE A 155 -4.14 5.28 -2.95
N PRO A 156 -3.64 4.23 -2.26
CA PRO A 156 -4.49 3.42 -1.39
C PRO A 156 -5.18 4.22 -0.28
N GLY A 157 -4.51 5.21 0.30
CA GLY A 157 -5.08 6.09 1.32
C GLY A 157 -6.31 6.88 0.85
N LEU A 158 -6.33 7.30 -0.41
CA LEU A 158 -7.46 8.01 -1.02
C LEU A 158 -8.57 7.06 -1.50
N LEU A 159 -8.19 5.88 -2.02
CA LEU A 159 -9.16 4.91 -2.55
C LEU A 159 -9.88 4.15 -1.45
N LEU A 160 -9.24 3.90 -0.31
CA LEU A 160 -9.79 3.07 0.76
C LEU A 160 -11.14 3.59 1.29
N PRO A 161 -11.31 4.87 1.67
CA PRO A 161 -12.60 5.37 2.14
C PRO A 161 -13.72 5.20 1.11
N ILE A 162 -13.40 5.44 -0.16
CA ILE A 162 -14.35 5.29 -1.28
C ILE A 162 -14.76 3.83 -1.41
N ALA A 163 -13.79 2.91 -1.41
CA ALA A 163 -14.04 1.47 -1.49
C ALA A 163 -14.89 0.97 -0.32
N THR A 164 -14.60 1.43 0.90
CA THR A 164 -15.35 1.06 2.12
C THR A 164 -16.79 1.55 2.07
N VAL A 165 -17.02 2.83 1.72
CA VAL A 165 -18.37 3.41 1.65
C VAL A 165 -19.21 2.71 0.58
N LEU A 166 -18.65 2.51 -0.63
CA LEU A 166 -19.35 1.79 -1.70
C LEU A 166 -19.67 0.34 -1.32
N GLY A 167 -18.75 -0.33 -0.61
CA GLY A 167 -18.94 -1.70 -0.14
C GLY A 167 -20.05 -1.77 0.90
N TRP A 168 -20.08 -0.82 1.83
CA TRP A 168 -21.16 -0.73 2.81
C TRP A 168 -22.52 -0.51 2.15
N LEU A 169 -22.62 0.46 1.23
CA LEU A 169 -23.87 0.73 0.49
C LEU A 169 -24.34 -0.48 -0.31
N GLY A 170 -23.41 -1.14 -1.03
CA GLY A 170 -23.74 -2.30 -1.87
C GLY A 170 -24.08 -3.59 -1.11
N LEU A 171 -23.76 -3.67 0.18
CA LEU A 171 -24.19 -4.79 1.04
C LEU A 171 -25.58 -4.57 1.66
N HIS A 172 -26.07 -3.33 1.65
CA HIS A 172 -27.36 -2.94 2.25
C HIS A 172 -28.42 -2.53 1.22
N SER A 173 -28.07 -2.59 -0.08
CA SER A 173 -28.98 -2.37 -1.21
C SER A 173 -29.55 -3.68 -1.72
#